data_AF-A0A388NYQ6-F1
#
_entry.id   AF-A0A388NYQ6-F1
#
_cell.length_a   1.000
_cell.length_b   1.000
_cell.length_c   1.000
_cell.angle_alpha   90.00
_cell.angle_beta   90.00
_cell.angle_gamma   90.00
#
_symmetry.space_group_name_H-M   'P 1'
#
loop_
_entity.id
_entity.type
_entity.pdbx_description
1 polymer ?
#
loop_
_entity_poly.entity_id
_entity_poly.type
_entity_poly.pdbx_seq_one_letter_code
_entity_poly.pdbx_strand_id
1 'polypeptide(L)'
;MIERCLTSLILTNVRNGFTRLPIMWVASRRDESSQHRMVHKLLATALSEGGYTTVSTIMGLENVLDRLEGFVAEFEREREEIPMLYWISFFGNPGDTGLWSWRFGGHHVSLNFTLSAGEIISTTPCFLGADPANSVLLGPHLLRPLAAAEDLARDSYIR
;
A
#
# COMPACT_ATOMS: atom_id res chain seq x y z
N MET A 1 11.14 -13.89 -8.08
CA MET A 1 11.55 -12.49 -7.78
C MET A 1 10.86 -11.96 -6.52
N ILE A 2 9.55 -12.19 -6.36
CA ILE A 2 8.75 -11.88 -5.17
C ILE A 2 9.33 -12.50 -3.89
N GLU A 3 9.76 -13.78 -3.94
CA GLU A 3 10.35 -14.49 -2.79
C GLU A 3 11.59 -13.78 -2.23
N ARG A 4 12.55 -13.34 -3.06
CA ARG A 4 13.77 -12.66 -2.57
C ARG A 4 13.48 -11.34 -1.84
N CYS A 5 12.46 -10.60 -2.24
CA CYS A 5 12.02 -9.41 -1.52
C CYS A 5 11.30 -9.78 -0.22
N LEU A 6 10.48 -10.85 -0.23
CA LEU A 6 9.77 -11.33 0.95
C LEU A 6 10.68 -11.96 1.98
N THR A 7 11.66 -12.77 1.59
CA THR A 7 12.64 -13.34 2.50
C THR A 7 13.41 -12.22 3.22
N SER A 8 13.77 -11.14 2.51
CA SER A 8 14.36 -9.95 3.17
C SER A 8 13.40 -9.28 4.14
N LEU A 9 12.14 -9.05 3.75
CA LEU A 9 11.13 -8.38 4.57
C LEU A 9 10.74 -9.22 5.81
N ILE A 10 10.58 -10.52 5.65
CA ILE A 10 10.24 -11.50 6.68
C ILE A 10 11.43 -11.70 7.61
N LEU A 11 12.65 -11.94 7.09
CA LEU A 11 13.84 -12.16 7.95
C LEU A 11 14.23 -10.94 8.79
N THR A 12 13.98 -9.72 8.29
CA THR A 12 14.20 -8.49 9.07
C THR A 12 13.26 -8.43 10.28
N ASN A 13 12.04 -8.98 10.16
CA ASN A 13 11.06 -9.05 11.24
C ASN A 13 11.18 -10.32 12.11
N VAL A 14 11.70 -11.43 11.57
CA VAL A 14 11.86 -12.72 12.29
C VAL A 14 13.00 -12.70 13.32
N ARG A 15 13.91 -11.73 13.28
CA ARG A 15 14.90 -11.53 14.36
C ARG A 15 14.28 -11.13 15.71
N ASN A 16 12.99 -10.78 15.75
CA ASN A 16 12.25 -10.45 16.98
C ASN A 16 11.35 -11.58 17.50
N GLY A 17 11.50 -12.81 16.97
CA GLY A 17 11.04 -14.04 17.61
C GLY A 17 9.54 -14.12 17.92
N PHE A 18 8.68 -14.27 16.92
CA PHE A 18 7.30 -14.77 17.13
C PHE A 18 6.85 -15.65 15.96
N THR A 19 6.71 -16.94 16.23
CA THR A 19 6.08 -17.93 15.35
C THR A 19 4.67 -18.23 15.85
N ARG A 20 3.68 -18.09 14.97
CA ARG A 20 2.24 -18.44 15.11
C ARG A 20 1.38 -17.52 16.00
N LEU A 21 0.64 -16.60 15.35
CA LEU A 21 -0.78 -16.20 15.53
C LEU A 21 -1.07 -14.90 14.71
N PRO A 22 -2.34 -14.52 14.44
CA PRO A 22 -2.71 -13.66 13.32
C PRO A 22 -2.54 -12.16 13.60
N ILE A 23 -2.24 -11.41 12.54
CA ILE A 23 -2.48 -9.97 12.36
C ILE A 23 -1.58 -9.03 13.21
N MET A 24 -1.03 -8.01 12.51
CA MET A 24 -0.23 -6.89 13.04
C MET A 24 1.20 -7.32 13.38
N TRP A 25 2.26 -6.77 12.78
CA TRP A 25 2.77 -5.41 13.02
C TRP A 25 3.68 -4.94 11.86
N VAL A 26 3.39 -3.77 11.29
CA VAL A 26 4.44 -2.82 10.83
C VAL A 26 4.13 -1.50 11.53
N ALA A 27 4.45 -1.46 12.82
CA ALA A 27 4.56 -0.23 13.60
C ALA A 27 5.56 -0.51 14.72
N SER A 28 6.86 -0.47 14.43
CA SER A 28 7.86 -0.48 15.50
C SER A 28 9.14 0.24 15.08
N ARG A 29 9.29 1.40 15.70
CA ARG A 29 10.46 2.28 15.88
C ARG A 29 11.83 1.64 15.57
N ARG A 30 12.58 2.34 14.71
CA ARG A 30 14.00 2.15 14.31
C ARG A 30 14.28 1.18 13.14
N ASP A 31 13.74 1.44 11.95
CA ASP A 31 14.47 1.45 10.66
C ASP A 31 13.52 1.85 9.48
N GLU A 32 12.92 3.03 9.60
CA GLU A 32 11.76 3.49 8.81
C GLU A 32 12.03 3.54 7.29
N SER A 33 13.26 3.87 6.87
CA SER A 33 13.60 4.00 5.45
C SER A 33 13.85 2.67 4.74
N SER A 34 14.43 1.68 5.42
CA SER A 34 14.77 0.39 4.80
C SER A 34 13.51 -0.45 4.60
N GLN A 35 12.62 -0.44 5.60
CA GLN A 35 11.32 -1.10 5.54
C GLN A 35 10.42 -0.50 4.46
N HIS A 36 10.30 0.84 4.41
CA HIS A 36 9.56 1.52 3.36
C HIS A 36 10.06 1.14 1.95
N ARG A 37 11.38 1.12 1.74
CA ARG A 37 11.96 0.67 0.46
C ARG A 37 11.62 -0.79 0.12
N MET A 38 11.60 -1.69 1.11
CA MET A 38 11.24 -3.10 0.88
C MET A 38 9.76 -3.26 0.53
N VAL A 39 8.87 -2.51 1.18
CA VAL A 39 7.45 -2.48 0.85
C VAL A 39 7.24 -2.03 -0.59
N HIS A 40 7.87 -0.92 -0.99
CA HIS A 40 7.79 -0.43 -2.38
C HIS A 40 8.34 -1.43 -3.39
N LYS A 41 9.44 -2.13 -3.07
CA LYS A 41 9.95 -3.21 -3.92
C LYS A 41 8.96 -4.35 -4.05
N LEU A 42 8.30 -4.76 -2.96
CA LEU A 42 7.28 -5.81 -2.99
C LEU A 42 6.09 -5.38 -3.87
N LEU A 43 5.58 -4.15 -3.68
CA LEU A 43 4.49 -3.61 -4.49
C LEU A 43 4.86 -3.57 -5.99
N ALA A 44 6.06 -3.10 -6.32
CA ALA A 44 6.55 -3.06 -7.69
C ALA A 44 6.71 -4.46 -8.33
N THR A 45 6.84 -5.52 -7.53
CA THR A 45 6.86 -6.90 -8.05
C THR A 45 5.48 -7.48 -8.32
N ALA A 46 4.43 -6.90 -7.74
CA ALA A 46 3.07 -7.44 -7.78
C ALA A 46 2.11 -6.59 -8.63
N LEU A 47 2.45 -5.33 -8.87
CA LEU A 47 1.68 -4.39 -9.66
C LEU A 47 2.36 -4.16 -11.02
N SER A 48 1.55 -3.82 -12.02
CA SER A 48 2.08 -3.22 -13.26
C SER A 48 2.69 -1.84 -12.95
N GLU A 49 3.47 -1.30 -13.89
CA GLU A 49 4.04 0.05 -13.76
C GLU A 49 2.96 1.12 -13.51
N GLY A 50 1.84 1.05 -14.24
CA GLY A 50 0.69 1.94 -14.03
C GLY A 50 0.06 1.75 -12.64
N GLY A 51 -0.14 0.51 -12.20
CA GLY A 51 -0.70 0.22 -10.88
C GLY A 51 0.20 0.71 -9.73
N TYR A 52 1.50 0.48 -9.84
CA TYR A 52 2.48 0.96 -8.87
C TYR A 52 2.54 2.49 -8.82
N THR A 53 2.51 3.15 -9.99
CA THR A 53 2.49 4.61 -10.10
C THR A 53 1.24 5.19 -9.45
N THR A 54 0.06 4.64 -9.76
CA THR A 54 -1.21 5.07 -9.15
C THR A 54 -1.20 4.89 -7.62
N VAL A 55 -0.81 3.71 -7.13
CA VAL A 55 -0.75 3.43 -5.68
C VAL A 55 0.23 4.37 -4.98
N SER A 56 1.44 4.53 -5.51
CA SER A 56 2.46 5.42 -4.93
C SER A 56 2.00 6.88 -4.93
N THR A 57 1.26 7.29 -5.96
CA THR A 57 0.71 8.64 -6.04
C THR A 57 -0.38 8.86 -5.01
N ILE A 58 -1.29 7.90 -4.83
CA ILE A 58 -2.34 7.94 -3.78
C ILE A 58 -1.70 8.04 -2.40
N MET A 59 -0.72 7.18 -2.10
CA MET A 59 0.03 7.25 -0.84
C MET A 59 0.68 8.62 -0.64
N GLY A 60 1.26 9.20 -1.71
CA GLY A 60 1.91 10.50 -1.65
C GLY A 60 0.95 11.67 -1.39
N LEU A 61 -0.29 11.58 -1.90
CA LEU A 61 -1.33 12.61 -1.75
C LEU A 61 -1.76 12.80 -0.30
N GLU A 62 -1.53 11.83 0.57
CA GLU A 62 -1.84 11.97 2.00
C GLU A 62 -1.08 13.15 2.65
N ASN A 63 0.15 13.45 2.22
CA ASN A 63 0.87 14.64 2.70
C ASN A 63 0.22 15.96 2.23
N VAL A 64 -0.48 15.93 1.09
CA VAL A 64 -1.26 17.09 0.61
C VAL A 64 -2.53 17.22 1.45
N LEU A 65 -3.20 16.10 1.74
CA LEU A 65 -4.37 16.07 2.60
C LEU A 65 -4.06 16.64 3.99
N ASP A 66 -2.96 16.21 4.63
CA ASP A 66 -2.50 16.76 5.91
C ASP A 66 -2.42 18.28 5.91
N ARG A 67 -1.83 18.83 4.84
CA ARG A 67 -1.71 20.28 4.68
C ARG A 67 -3.07 20.95 4.52
N LEU A 68 -3.99 20.34 3.78
CA LEU A 68 -5.33 20.89 3.54
C LEU A 68 -6.21 20.85 4.80
N GLU A 69 -6.08 19.79 5.60
CA GLU A 69 -6.81 19.61 6.85
C GLU A 69 -6.19 20.38 8.02
N GLY A 70 -5.02 21.00 7.81
CA GLY A 70 -4.32 21.75 8.83
C GLY A 70 -3.81 20.85 9.96
N PHE A 71 -3.41 19.62 9.63
CA PHE A 71 -2.87 18.68 10.60
C PHE A 71 -1.64 19.27 11.30
N VAL A 72 -1.67 19.28 12.63
CA VAL A 72 -0.55 19.69 13.48
C VAL A 72 -0.16 18.47 14.31
N ALA A 73 1.10 18.05 14.20
CA ALA A 73 1.64 17.01 15.06
C ALA A 73 1.69 17.54 16.50
N GLU A 74 0.91 16.95 17.40
CA GLU A 74 0.93 17.27 18.83
C GLU A 74 1.89 16.33 19.56
N PHE A 75 2.48 16.77 20.67
CA PHE A 75 3.47 15.98 21.43
C PHE A 75 2.94 14.62 21.93
N GLU A 76 1.61 14.49 22.08
CA GLU A 76 0.92 13.25 22.47
C GLU A 76 0.23 12.53 21.30
N ARG A 77 0.06 13.21 20.16
CA ARG A 77 -0.33 12.60 18.88
C ARG A 77 0.87 12.67 17.95
N GLU A 78 1.80 11.75 18.18
CA GLU A 78 2.80 11.43 17.17
C GLU A 78 2.05 11.13 15.85
N ARG A 79 2.71 11.36 14.71
CA ARG A 79 2.24 11.10 13.33
C ARG A 79 1.78 9.64 13.08
N GLU A 80 1.64 8.85 14.14
CA GLU A 80 1.21 7.47 14.25
C GLU A 80 -0.32 7.30 14.06
N GLU A 81 -1.14 8.36 14.13
CA GLU A 81 -2.61 8.23 13.96
C GLU A 81 -3.14 8.69 12.58
N ILE A 82 -2.44 9.57 11.86
CA ILE A 82 -2.90 10.25 10.64
C ILE A 82 -1.64 10.81 9.95
N PRO A 83 -1.26 10.54 8.68
CA PRO A 83 -1.53 9.50 7.68
C PRO A 83 -0.31 8.56 7.46
N MET A 84 -0.28 7.74 6.40
CA MET A 84 0.76 6.71 6.08
C MET A 84 0.70 5.41 6.90
N LEU A 85 -0.44 5.12 7.54
CA LEU A 85 -0.69 3.82 8.16
C LEU A 85 -0.97 2.77 7.09
N TYR A 86 0.12 2.29 6.49
CA TYR A 86 0.11 1.14 5.59
C TYR A 86 0.66 -0.09 6.28
N TRP A 87 -0.09 -1.19 6.19
CA TRP A 87 0.32 -2.48 6.75
C TRP A 87 0.37 -3.56 5.69
N ILE A 88 1.21 -4.56 5.95
CA ILE A 88 1.24 -5.80 5.20
C ILE A 88 0.75 -6.92 6.10
N SER A 89 -0.05 -7.83 5.54
CA SER A 89 -0.47 -9.05 6.22
C SER A 89 -0.23 -10.25 5.33
N PHE A 90 0.21 -11.36 5.93
CA PHE A 90 0.45 -12.63 5.24
C PHE A 90 -0.53 -13.68 5.74
N PHE A 91 -1.02 -14.51 4.82
CA PHE A 91 -1.98 -15.57 5.08
C PHE A 91 -1.45 -16.88 4.49
N GLY A 92 -1.40 -17.93 5.31
CA GLY A 92 -0.73 -19.18 4.94
C GLY A 92 0.79 -19.08 5.09
N ASN A 93 1.51 -19.99 4.43
CA ASN A 93 2.97 -20.03 4.47
C ASN A 93 3.55 -19.56 3.13
N PRO A 94 4.25 -18.42 3.08
CA PRO A 94 4.94 -17.98 1.87
C PRO A 94 5.90 -19.03 1.33
N GLY A 95 5.86 -19.27 0.02
CA GLY A 95 6.77 -20.19 -0.67
C GLY A 95 6.35 -20.46 -2.11
N ASP A 96 7.21 -21.20 -2.82
CA ASP A 96 7.12 -21.42 -4.26
C ASP A 96 6.25 -22.63 -4.67
N THR A 97 5.77 -23.41 -3.71
CA THR A 97 5.06 -24.68 -3.97
C THR A 97 3.67 -24.74 -3.33
N GLY A 98 3.25 -23.68 -2.62
CA GLY A 98 2.03 -23.66 -1.84
C GLY A 98 1.07 -22.52 -2.22
N LEU A 99 -0.18 -22.65 -1.75
CA LEU A 99 -1.18 -21.60 -1.79
C LEU A 99 -1.01 -20.70 -0.56
N TRP A 100 -0.79 -19.41 -0.80
CA TRP A 100 -0.73 -18.41 0.25
C TRP A 100 -1.22 -17.07 -0.28
N SER A 101 -1.37 -16.09 0.59
CA SER A 101 -1.81 -14.75 0.19
C SER A 101 -1.13 -13.69 1.02
N TRP A 102 -1.10 -12.48 0.49
CA TRP A 102 -0.74 -11.31 1.26
C TRP A 102 -1.60 -10.12 0.87
N ARG A 103 -1.72 -9.18 1.80
CA ARG A 103 -2.50 -7.97 1.65
C ARG A 103 -1.62 -6.78 1.96
N PHE A 104 -1.74 -5.73 1.15
CA PHE A 104 -1.28 -4.39 1.46
C PHE A 104 -2.51 -3.51 1.70
N GLY A 105 -2.60 -2.89 2.88
CA GLY A 105 -3.78 -2.12 3.29
C GLY A 105 -3.40 -0.80 3.94
N GLY A 106 -4.23 0.21 3.74
CA GLY A 106 -4.19 1.54 4.36
C GLY A 106 -5.51 2.26 4.11
N HIS A 107 -5.64 3.52 4.53
CA HIS A 107 -6.90 4.27 4.49
C HIS A 107 -7.47 4.44 3.07
N HIS A 108 -6.60 4.54 2.05
CA HIS A 108 -6.99 4.78 0.66
C HIS A 108 -6.65 3.64 -0.31
N VAL A 109 -5.95 2.59 0.16
CA VAL A 109 -5.51 1.47 -0.69
C VAL A 109 -5.77 0.15 0.03
N SER A 110 -6.38 -0.80 -0.67
CA SER A 110 -6.48 -2.18 -0.18
C SER A 110 -6.27 -3.14 -1.36
N LEU A 111 -5.10 -3.77 -1.38
CA LEU A 111 -4.68 -4.74 -2.39
C LEU A 111 -4.57 -6.12 -1.74
N ASN A 112 -5.18 -7.13 -2.35
CA ASN A 112 -5.09 -8.52 -1.91
C ASN A 112 -4.48 -9.35 -3.03
N PHE A 113 -3.48 -10.17 -2.71
CA PHE A 113 -2.81 -11.03 -3.68
C PHE A 113 -2.85 -12.47 -3.18
N THR A 114 -3.44 -13.36 -3.97
CA THR A 114 -3.37 -14.80 -3.73
C THR A 114 -2.40 -15.43 -4.71
N LEU A 115 -1.50 -16.26 -4.19
CA LEU A 115 -0.45 -16.91 -4.97
C LEU A 115 -0.59 -18.42 -4.88
N SER A 116 -0.36 -19.10 -5.99
CA SER A 116 -0.22 -20.54 -6.07
C SER A 116 1.05 -20.87 -6.85
N ALA A 117 1.90 -21.71 -6.28
CA ALA A 117 3.17 -22.11 -6.90
C ALA A 117 4.03 -20.92 -7.38
N GLY A 118 4.09 -19.85 -6.58
CA GLY A 118 4.86 -18.64 -6.88
C GLY A 118 4.19 -17.65 -7.85
N GLU A 119 3.05 -17.99 -8.45
CA GLU A 119 2.31 -17.12 -9.38
C GLU A 119 1.11 -16.46 -8.73
N ILE A 120 0.83 -15.20 -9.06
CA ILE A 120 -0.37 -14.48 -8.60
C ILE A 120 -1.57 -15.01 -9.38
N ILE A 121 -2.52 -15.64 -8.67
CA ILE A 121 -3.75 -16.22 -9.25
C ILE A 121 -5.00 -15.38 -8.97
N SER A 122 -4.94 -14.43 -8.04
CA SER A 122 -6.04 -13.50 -7.77
C SER A 122 -5.52 -12.20 -7.16
N THR A 123 -6.14 -11.08 -7.54
CA THR A 123 -5.86 -9.74 -7.01
C THR A 123 -7.07 -9.09 -6.33
N THR A 124 -8.13 -9.86 -6.07
CA THR A 124 -9.41 -9.35 -5.54
C THR A 124 -9.65 -9.81 -4.10
N PRO A 125 -10.31 -8.99 -3.26
CA PRO A 125 -10.82 -7.65 -3.57
C PRO A 125 -9.69 -6.60 -3.70
N CYS A 126 -9.93 -5.58 -4.52
CA CYS A 126 -9.02 -4.45 -4.73
C CYS A 126 -9.81 -3.15 -4.54
N PHE A 127 -9.23 -2.21 -3.80
CA PHE A 127 -9.78 -0.87 -3.61
C PHE A 127 -8.67 0.18 -3.73
N LEU A 128 -8.96 1.23 -4.49
CA LEU A 128 -8.14 2.42 -4.62
C LEU A 128 -9.09 3.63 -4.47
N GLY A 129 -8.79 4.48 -3.51
CA GLY A 129 -9.39 5.80 -3.34
C GLY A 129 -8.30 6.86 -3.35
N ALA A 130 -8.62 8.10 -3.66
CA ALA A 130 -7.69 9.21 -3.58
C ALA A 130 -8.35 10.34 -2.78
N ASP A 131 -7.67 10.82 -1.74
CA ASP A 131 -8.07 12.01 -0.99
C ASP A 131 -6.84 12.90 -0.76
N PRO A 132 -6.79 14.12 -1.31
CA PRO A 132 -7.81 14.69 -2.21
C PRO A 132 -7.89 13.95 -3.56
N ALA A 133 -9.08 13.86 -4.14
CA ALA A 133 -9.28 13.23 -5.45
C ALA A 133 -8.52 13.95 -6.59
N ASN A 134 -8.22 15.23 -6.39
CA ASN A 134 -7.40 16.04 -7.28
C ASN A 134 -6.46 16.95 -6.48
N SER A 135 -5.26 17.19 -7.00
CA SER A 135 -4.28 18.11 -6.40
C SER A 135 -3.68 19.01 -7.47
N VAL A 136 -3.41 20.27 -7.11
CA VAL A 136 -2.85 21.27 -8.04
C VAL A 136 -1.37 21.00 -8.25
N LEU A 137 -0.96 20.82 -9.51
CA LEU A 137 0.46 20.77 -9.91
C LEU A 137 0.95 22.16 -10.30
N LEU A 138 2.25 22.29 -10.55
CA LEU A 138 2.81 23.54 -11.07
C LEU A 138 2.10 23.94 -12.38
N GLY A 139 1.56 25.16 -12.42
CA GLY A 139 0.76 25.66 -13.55
C GLY A 139 -0.73 25.31 -13.43
N PRO A 140 -1.48 25.26 -14.55
CA PRO A 140 -2.93 25.03 -14.53
C PRO A 140 -3.31 23.53 -14.49
N HIS A 141 -2.37 22.63 -14.21
CA HIS A 141 -2.58 21.20 -14.29
C HIS A 141 -3.03 20.59 -12.96
N LEU A 142 -3.88 19.56 -13.04
CA LEU A 142 -4.31 18.78 -11.89
C LEU A 142 -3.70 17.38 -11.95
N LEU A 143 -3.25 16.90 -10.79
CA LEU A 143 -2.97 15.49 -10.54
C LEU A 143 -4.29 14.81 -10.18
N ARG A 144 -4.73 13.84 -10.99
CA ARG A 144 -5.94 13.03 -10.77
C ARG A 144 -5.62 11.53 -10.93
N PRO A 145 -5.15 10.85 -9.88
CA PRO A 145 -4.61 9.48 -10.01
C PRO A 145 -5.62 8.45 -10.50
N LEU A 146 -6.91 8.69 -10.27
CA LEU A 146 -8.01 7.81 -10.63
C LEU A 146 -8.90 8.38 -11.75
N ALA A 147 -8.44 9.41 -12.48
CA ALA A 147 -9.25 10.11 -13.49
C ALA A 147 -9.95 9.17 -14.48
N ALA A 148 -9.22 8.23 -15.08
CA ALA A 148 -9.79 7.33 -16.07
C ALA A 148 -10.93 6.47 -15.51
N ALA A 149 -10.80 6.00 -14.26
CA ALA A 149 -11.84 5.18 -13.62
C ALA A 149 -13.04 6.05 -13.19
N GLU A 150 -12.79 7.23 -12.63
CA GLU A 150 -13.83 8.18 -12.23
C GLU A 150 -14.63 8.71 -13.41
N ASP A 151 -13.94 9.06 -14.50
CA ASP A 151 -14.55 9.62 -15.71
C ASP A 151 -15.36 8.54 -16.44
N LEU A 152 -14.83 7.30 -16.54
CA LEU A 152 -15.59 6.16 -17.07
C LEU A 152 -16.85 5.89 -16.24
N ALA A 153 -16.74 5.89 -14.91
CA ALA A 153 -17.88 5.69 -14.02
C ALA A 153 -18.94 6.78 -14.26
N ARG A 154 -18.52 8.05 -14.37
CA ARG A 154 -19.41 9.18 -14.66
C ARG A 154 -20.11 9.06 -16.01
N ASP A 155 -19.36 8.73 -17.05
CA ASP A 155 -19.88 8.58 -18.41
C ASP A 155 -20.86 7.41 -18.53
N SER A 156 -20.59 6.32 -17.81
CA SER A 156 -21.47 5.14 -17.79
C SER A 156 -22.76 5.37 -16.99
N TYR A 157 -22.73 6.25 -15.98
CA TYR A 157 -23.90 6.59 -15.16
C TYR A 157 -24.87 7.55 -15.85
N ILE A 158 -24.37 8.38 -16.78
CA ILE A 158 -25.17 9.41 -17.47
C ILE A 158 -25.88 8.86 -18.73
N ARG A 159 -25.68 7.58 -19.07
CA ARG A 159 -26.38 6.88 -20.16
C ARG A 159 -27.58 6.09 -19.65
#